data_AF-A0A7V2WZ18-F1
#
_entry.id   AF-A0A7V2WZ18-F1
#
_cell.length_a   1.000
_cell.length_b   1.000
_cell.length_c   1.000
_cell.angle_alpha   90.00
_cell.angle_beta   90.00
_cell.angle_gamma   90.00
#
_symmetry.space_group_name_H-M   'P 1'
#
loop_
_entity.id
_entity.type
_entity.pdbx_description
1 polymer ?
#
loop_
_entity_poly.entity_id
_entity_poly.type
_entity_poly.pdbx_seq_one_letter_code
_entity_poly.pdbx_strand_id
1 'polypeptide(L)' 'LAALRAGIRTVLLPARNRKDLADVPDAAREKLEFVWLETVDDALAAALELETARPAA' A
#
# COMPACT_ATOMS: atom_id res chain seq x y z
N LEU A 1 -0.30 -12.31 5.65
CA LEU A 1 1.01 -12.15 6.34
C LEU A 1 2.24 -12.51 5.49
N ALA A 2 2.12 -12.52 4.15
CA ALA A 2 3.27 -12.79 3.27
C ALA A 2 4.20 -11.56 3.15
N ALA A 3 3.65 -10.35 3.05
CA ALA A 3 4.41 -9.11 2.90
C ALA A 3 5.42 -8.86 4.03
N LEU A 4 4.98 -8.98 5.29
CA LEU A 4 5.85 -8.88 6.47
C LEU A 4 7.00 -9.90 6.47
N ARG A 5 6.72 -11.15 6.06
CA ARG A 5 7.74 -12.20 5.98
C ARG A 5 8.69 -12.00 4.81
N ALA A 6 8.25 -11.31 3.77
CA ALA A 6 9.06 -10.95 2.61
C ALA A 6 9.86 -9.64 2.80
N GLY A 7 9.76 -8.98 3.97
CA GLY A 7 10.42 -7.70 4.22
C GLY A 7 9.83 -6.52 3.43
N ILE A 8 8.65 -6.71 2.86
CA ILE A 8 7.93 -5.68 2.09
C ILE A 8 7.29 -4.73 3.09
N ARG A 9 7.60 -3.44 2.95
CA ARG A 9 7.18 -2.37 3.86
C ARG A 9 5.96 -1.64 3.34
N THR A 10 5.83 -1.53 2.01
CA THR A 10 4.76 -0.79 1.33
C THR A 10 3.91 -1.78 0.55
N VAL A 11 2.59 -1.73 0.78
CA VAL A 11 1.61 -2.60 0.14
C VAL A 11 0.59 -1.72 -0.58
N LEU A 12 0.52 -1.87 -1.90
CA LEU A 12 -0.47 -1.19 -2.72
C LEU A 12 -1.73 -2.06 -2.79
N LEU A 13 -2.87 -1.51 -2.40
CA LEU A 13 -4.15 -2.21 -2.36
C LEU A 13 -5.23 -1.34 -3.01
N PRO A 14 -6.14 -1.94 -3.80
CA PRO A 14 -7.21 -1.16 -4.39
C PRO A 14 -8.21 -0.69 -3.32
N ALA A 15 -8.81 0.49 -3.50
CA ALA A 15 -9.70 1.12 -2.52
C ALA A 15 -10.91 0.24 -2.15
N ARG A 16 -11.36 -0.61 -3.07
CA ARG A 16 -12.39 -1.64 -2.82
C ARG A 16 -11.99 -2.66 -1.74
N ASN A 17 -10.69 -2.92 -1.55
CA ASN A 17 -10.17 -3.83 -0.54
C ASN A 17 -10.02 -3.18 0.85
N ARG A 18 -10.45 -1.93 1.06
CA ARG A 18 -10.46 -1.32 2.40
C ARG A 18 -11.24 -2.14 3.42
N LYS A 19 -12.27 -2.87 2.99
CA LYS A 19 -13.07 -3.74 3.87
C LYS A 19 -12.27 -4.95 4.39
N ASP A 20 -11.34 -5.46 3.60
CA ASP A 20 -10.43 -6.57 3.96
C ASP A 20 -9.35 -6.13 4.96
N LEU A 21 -9.12 -4.82 5.12
CA LEU A 21 -8.14 -4.30 6.08
C LEU A 21 -8.52 -4.66 7.53
N ALA A 22 -9.81 -4.86 7.80
CA ALA A 22 -10.29 -5.26 9.12
C ALA A 22 -9.78 -6.65 9.54
N ASP A 23 -9.51 -7.54 8.57
CA ASP A 23 -8.94 -8.87 8.81
C ASP A 23 -7.41 -8.85 8.98
N VAL A 24 -6.76 -7.72 8.71
CA VAL A 24 -5.32 -7.57 8.90
C VAL A 24 -5.05 -7.24 10.38
N PRO A 25 -4.19 -8.00 11.09
CA PRO A 25 -3.86 -7.70 12.50
C PRO A 25 -3.13 -6.36 12.65
N ASP A 26 -3.40 -5.62 13.73
CA ASP A 26 -2.83 -4.29 14.00
C ASP A 26 -1.30 -4.27 13.98
N ALA A 27 -0.65 -5.31 14.51
CA ALA A 27 0.81 -5.44 14.48
C ALA A 27 1.40 -5.51 13.06
N ALA A 28 0.58 -5.90 12.07
CA ALA A 28 0.95 -5.82 10.66
C ALA A 28 0.59 -4.47 10.06
N ARG A 29 -0.51 -3.86 10.48
CA ARG A 29 -0.90 -2.51 10.05
C ARG A 29 0.09 -1.44 10.46
N GLU A 30 0.65 -1.53 11.66
CA GLU A 30 1.66 -0.57 12.14
C GLU A 30 3.02 -0.71 11.45
N LYS A 31 3.28 -1.87 10.83
CA LYS A 31 4.58 -2.18 10.19
C LYS A 31 4.52 -2.12 8.66
N LEU A 32 3.33 -1.92 8.09
CA LEU A 32 3.10 -1.90 6.65
C LEU A 32 2.43 -0.58 6.27
N GLU A 33 3.00 0.11 5.29
CA GLU A 33 2.35 1.27 4.66
C GLU A 33 1.37 0.79 3.61
N PHE A 34 0.12 1.23 3.72
CA PHE A 34 -0.94 0.90 2.77
C PHE A 34 -1.18 2.07 1.82
N VAL A 35 -0.92 1.85 0.53
CA VAL A 35 -1.25 2.81 -0.53
C VAL A 35 -2.54 2.35 -1.19
N TRP A 36 -3.55 3.21 -1.16
CA TRP A 36 -4.88 2.90 -1.70
C TRP A 36 -5.01 3.35 -3.14
N LEU A 37 -5.25 2.40 -4.04
CA LEU A 37 -5.35 2.66 -5.46
C LEU A 37 -6.82 2.65 -5.92
N GLU A 38 -7.25 3.63 -6.69
CA GLU A 38 -8.62 3.61 -7.28
C GLU A 38 -8.65 2.91 -8.64
N THR A 39 -7.57 3.04 -9.42
CA THR A 39 -7.44 2.50 -10.78
C THR A 39 -6.11 1.76 -10.96
N VAL A 40 -5.99 0.99 -12.05
CA VAL A 40 -4.75 0.27 -12.39
C VAL A 40 -3.63 1.23 -12.76
N ASP A 41 -3.96 2.38 -13.36
CA ASP A 41 -3.02 3.45 -13.67
C ASP A 41 -2.32 4.00 -12.41
N ASP A 42 -3.04 4.09 -11.29
CA ASP A 42 -2.48 4.51 -9.99
C ASP A 42 -1.43 3.50 -9.48
N ALA A 43 -1.65 2.20 -9.74
CA ALA A 43 -0.70 1.14 -9.45
C ALA A 43 0.59 1.29 -10.26
N LEU A 44 0.47 1.58 -11.55
CA LEU A 44 1.61 1.81 -12.43
C LEU A 44 2.39 3.06 -12.00
N ALA A 45 1.70 4.16 -11.72
CA ALA A 45 2.32 5.41 -11.29
C ALA A 45 3.12 5.22 -9.98
N ALA A 46 2.53 4.54 -9.00
CA ALA A 46 3.18 4.29 -7.71
C ALA A 46 4.30 3.25 -7.77
N ALA A 47 4.22 2.25 -8.65
CA ALA A 47 5.23 1.19 -8.76
C ALA A 47 6.45 1.58 -9.62
N LEU A 48 6.27 2.50 -10.58
CA LEU A 48 7.32 2.90 -11.53
C LEU A 48 8.14 4.12 -11.07
N GLU A 49 7.96 4.61 -9.82
CA GLU A 49 8.54 5.87 -9.35
C GLU A 49 8.39 7.01 -10.36
N LEU A 50 7.25 7.07 -11.06
CA LEU A 50 6.84 8.30 -11.72
C LEU A 50 6.54 9.28 -10.59
N GLU A 51 7.57 10.03 -10.19
CA GLU A 51 7.50 11.07 -9.17
C GLU A 51 6.31 11.99 -9.44
N THR A 52 5.15 11.65 -8.89
CA THR A 52 4.26 12.68 -8.40
C THR A 52 4.80 13.02 -7.02
N ALA A 53 5.81 13.89 -7.08
CA ALA A 53 6.53 14.52 -5.99
C ALA A 53 5.82 14.39 -4.64
N ARG A 54 6.48 13.69 -3.72
CA ARG A 54 6.29 13.92 -2.28
C ARG A 54 6.39 15.44 -2.06
N PRO A 55 5.37 16.14 -1.55
CA PRO A 55 5.65 17.45 -0.99
C PRO A 55 6.54 17.17 0.22
N ALA A 56 7.82 17.54 0.11
CA ALA A 56 8.68 17.65 1.27
C ALA A 56 8.04 18.71 2.19
N ALA A 57 7.53 18.26 3.33
CA ALA A 57 7.11 19.09 4.44
C ALA A 57 7.87 18.64 5.68
#